data_AF-A0A7X5D8E0-F1
#
_entry.id   AF-A0A7X5D8E0-F1
#
_cell.length_a   1.000
_cell.length_b   1.000
_cell.length_c   1.000
_cell.angle_alpha   90.00
_cell.angle_beta   90.00
_cell.angle_gamma   90.00
#
_symmetry.space_group_name_H-M   'P 1'
#
loop_
_entity.id
_entity.type
_entity.pdbx_description
1 polymer ?
#
loop_
_entity_poly.entity_id
_entity_poly.type
_entity_poly.pdbx_seq_one_letter_code
_entity_poly.pdbx_strand_id
1 'polypeptide(L)'
;MWVFFLCKFLREKGEKTMENHTTFDYEEVKELPSKEEILQNEDEMIAGLLEAAAFKKDDNLQKKIEIRRNGKLLFSFFVRPLTEEEIQGCRKKATKRRPDPRGKQFGMIDVETDVIKLRSYKIIAATVDKGQGILWKNKKLKDKLNVIDDVDVVEAVLMGGEKDWISDVIDEISGYGMNELSLEDTAKN
;
A
#
# COMPACT_ATOMS: atom_id res chain seq x y z
N MET A 1 56.86 -52.55 17.14
CA MET A 1 55.99 -53.22 18.12
C MET A 1 55.33 -52.09 18.91
N TRP A 2 54.15 -51.61 18.52
CA TRP A 2 52.98 -51.45 19.42
C TRP A 2 51.80 -50.82 18.63
N VAL A 3 51.70 -51.04 17.31
CA VAL A 3 50.57 -50.56 16.48
C VAL A 3 49.72 -51.72 15.94
N PHE A 4 50.21 -52.96 16.08
CA PHE A 4 49.51 -54.18 15.68
C PHE A 4 48.30 -54.55 16.58
N PHE A 5 48.05 -53.83 17.67
CA PHE A 5 46.97 -54.14 18.60
C PHE A 5 45.72 -53.26 18.45
N LEU A 6 45.78 -52.19 17.65
CA LEU A 6 44.60 -51.36 17.35
C LEU A 6 43.81 -51.85 16.12
N CYS A 7 44.20 -53.01 15.57
CA CYS A 7 43.57 -53.65 14.40
C CYS A 7 42.43 -54.63 14.76
N LYS A 8 41.93 -54.67 16.01
CA LYS A 8 40.95 -55.71 16.41
C LYS A 8 39.73 -55.24 17.22
N PHE A 9 39.63 -53.98 17.65
CA PHE A 9 38.53 -53.53 18.52
C PHE A 9 37.47 -52.64 17.86
N LEU A 10 37.71 -52.11 16.65
CA LEU A 10 36.67 -51.37 15.90
C LEU A 10 36.24 -52.15 14.66
N ARG A 11 36.05 -53.46 14.86
CA ARG A 11 35.58 -54.45 13.90
C ARG A 11 34.09 -54.77 14.07
N GLU A 12 33.25 -53.81 14.46
CA GLU A 12 31.86 -54.18 14.78
C GLU A 12 30.76 -53.12 14.57
N LYS A 13 31.06 -51.94 14.02
CA LYS A 13 29.99 -50.98 13.67
C LYS A 13 30.28 -50.26 12.36
N GLY A 14 29.78 -50.82 11.26
CA GLY A 14 29.84 -50.16 9.97
C GLY A 14 29.37 -51.01 8.80
N GLU A 15 28.30 -51.79 8.97
CA GLU A 15 27.62 -52.47 7.86
C GLU A 15 26.12 -52.18 7.91
N LYS A 16 25.55 -52.00 6.71
CA LYS A 16 24.16 -51.65 6.33
C LYS A 16 23.94 -50.18 5.95
N THR A 17 24.46 -49.80 4.79
CA THR A 17 23.76 -48.85 3.91
C THR A 17 22.69 -49.62 3.15
N MET A 18 21.44 -49.40 3.55
CA MET A 18 20.23 -49.90 2.92
C MET A 18 19.88 -48.98 1.74
N GLU A 19 19.61 -49.60 0.59
CA GLU A 19 19.04 -48.97 -0.59
C GLU A 19 17.74 -48.24 -0.21
N ASN A 20 17.59 -46.99 -0.65
CA ASN A 20 16.31 -46.37 -0.90
C ASN A 20 16.49 -45.42 -2.08
N HIS A 21 16.28 -46.00 -3.26
CA HIS A 21 16.04 -45.28 -4.50
C HIS A 21 14.70 -44.56 -4.37
N THR A 22 14.73 -43.31 -3.93
CA THR A 22 13.65 -42.36 -4.18
C THR A 22 13.86 -41.79 -5.57
N THR A 23 13.03 -42.24 -6.51
CA THR A 23 12.80 -41.57 -7.79
C THR A 23 12.44 -40.12 -7.51
N PHE A 24 13.28 -39.19 -7.94
CA PHE A 24 12.83 -37.84 -8.21
C PHE A 24 12.05 -37.92 -9.52
N ASP A 25 10.73 -37.85 -9.41
CA ASP A 25 9.85 -37.71 -10.57
C ASP A 25 10.17 -36.35 -11.19
N TYR A 26 10.99 -36.36 -12.24
CA TYR A 26 11.09 -35.23 -13.14
C TYR A 26 9.72 -35.10 -13.80
N GLU A 27 8.94 -34.14 -13.33
CA GLU A 27 7.79 -33.65 -14.07
C GLU A 27 8.25 -33.37 -15.50
N GLU A 28 7.49 -33.96 -16.43
CA GLU A 28 7.61 -33.82 -17.86
C GLU A 28 7.98 -32.38 -18.23
N VAL A 29 9.10 -32.21 -18.93
CA VAL A 29 9.55 -30.91 -19.44
C VAL A 29 8.43 -30.41 -20.35
N LYS A 30 7.58 -29.51 -19.84
CA LYS A 30 6.67 -28.72 -20.66
C LYS A 30 7.51 -28.12 -21.78
N GLU A 31 7.17 -28.45 -23.02
CA GLU A 31 7.79 -27.90 -24.20
C GLU A 31 7.94 -26.38 -24.01
N LEU A 32 9.14 -25.86 -24.33
CA LEU A 32 9.40 -24.43 -24.23
C LEU A 32 8.32 -23.72 -25.05
N PRO A 33 7.57 -22.78 -24.45
CA PRO A 33 6.49 -22.12 -25.14
C PRO A 33 7.01 -21.50 -26.44
N SER A 34 6.22 -21.61 -27.50
CA SER A 34 6.62 -21.08 -28.81
C SER A 34 6.85 -19.57 -28.69
N LYS A 35 7.69 -19.00 -29.57
CA LYS A 35 8.01 -17.57 -29.52
C LYS A 35 6.75 -16.69 -29.62
N GLU A 36 5.73 -17.15 -30.33
CA GLU A 36 4.45 -16.47 -30.48
C GLU A 36 3.61 -16.54 -29.20
N GLU A 37 3.61 -17.68 -28.49
CA GLU A 37 2.95 -17.82 -27.18
C GLU A 37 3.68 -17.02 -26.08
N ILE A 38 5.01 -16.95 -26.12
CA ILE A 38 5.81 -16.09 -25.22
C ILE A 38 5.48 -14.61 -25.48
N LEU A 39 5.39 -14.21 -26.75
CA LEU A 39 5.09 -12.83 -27.12
C LEU A 39 3.64 -12.45 -26.78
N GLN A 40 2.68 -13.35 -26.98
CA GLN A 40 1.29 -13.14 -26.54
C GLN A 40 1.19 -13.04 -25.01
N ASN A 41 1.96 -13.85 -24.28
CA ASN A 41 2.05 -13.75 -22.82
C ASN A 41 2.69 -12.40 -22.40
N GLU A 42 3.72 -11.94 -23.11
CA GLU A 42 4.32 -10.62 -22.87
C GLU A 42 3.33 -9.48 -23.15
N ASP A 43 2.59 -9.53 -24.26
CA ASP A 43 1.58 -8.54 -24.62
C ASP A 43 0.43 -8.49 -23.59
N GLU A 44 -0.06 -9.64 -23.13
CA GLU A 44 -1.06 -9.75 -22.06
C GLU A 44 -0.52 -9.23 -20.72
N MET A 45 0.73 -9.57 -20.39
CA MET A 45 1.41 -9.07 -19.20
C MET A 45 1.54 -7.54 -19.24
N ILE A 46 1.98 -6.97 -20.37
CA ILE A 46 2.10 -5.52 -20.57
C ILE A 46 0.71 -4.86 -20.46
N ALA A 47 -0.32 -5.45 -21.07
CA ALA A 47 -1.68 -4.95 -20.96
C ALA A 47 -2.14 -4.90 -19.49
N GLY A 48 -1.90 -5.97 -18.73
CA GLY A 48 -2.20 -6.01 -17.29
C GLY A 48 -1.41 -4.97 -16.49
N LEU A 49 -0.14 -4.74 -16.81
CA LEU A 49 0.68 -3.70 -16.16
C LEU A 49 0.18 -2.28 -16.48
N LEU A 50 -0.24 -2.03 -17.72
CA LEU A 50 -0.79 -0.74 -18.14
C LEU A 50 -2.14 -0.45 -17.47
N GLU A 51 -2.99 -1.47 -17.36
CA GLU A 51 -4.27 -1.38 -16.63
C GLU A 51 -4.02 -1.10 -15.15
N ALA A 52 -3.10 -1.84 -14.52
CA ALA A 52 -2.71 -1.61 -13.14
C ALA A 52 -2.14 -0.20 -12.92
N ALA A 53 -1.36 0.34 -13.87
CA ALA A 53 -0.83 1.71 -13.80
C ALA A 53 -1.91 2.80 -13.90
N ALA A 54 -3.07 2.48 -14.51
CA ALA A 54 -4.17 3.42 -14.70
C ALA A 54 -5.11 3.55 -13.47
N PHE A 55 -4.81 2.86 -12.36
CA PHE A 55 -5.65 2.80 -11.15
C PHE A 55 -6.12 4.17 -10.60
N LYS A 56 -5.34 5.24 -10.81
CA LYS A 56 -5.72 6.61 -10.37
C LYS A 56 -6.95 7.15 -11.08
N LYS A 57 -7.15 6.76 -12.34
CA LYS A 57 -8.22 7.26 -13.22
C LYS A 57 -9.41 6.33 -13.29
N ASP A 58 -9.27 5.10 -12.78
CA ASP A 58 -10.36 4.15 -12.76
C ASP A 58 -11.48 4.65 -11.83
N ASP A 59 -12.69 4.71 -12.38
CA ASP A 59 -13.88 5.07 -11.62
C ASP A 59 -14.35 3.93 -10.70
N ASN A 60 -13.99 2.68 -11.00
CA ASN A 60 -14.39 1.51 -10.20
C ASN A 60 -13.67 1.43 -8.85
N LEU A 61 -12.42 1.91 -8.80
CA LEU A 61 -11.62 1.98 -7.57
C LEU A 61 -11.98 3.18 -6.69
N GLN A 62 -12.84 4.09 -7.18
CA GLN A 62 -13.28 5.24 -6.40
C GLN A 62 -14.41 4.85 -5.46
N LYS A 63 -14.39 5.41 -4.26
CA LYS A 63 -15.47 5.25 -3.27
C LYS A 63 -16.19 6.57 -3.07
N LYS A 64 -17.51 6.50 -2.98
CA LYS A 64 -18.36 7.65 -2.63
C LYS A 64 -18.46 7.74 -1.11
N ILE A 65 -18.02 8.87 -0.57
CA ILE A 65 -18.15 9.23 0.84
C ILE A 65 -19.41 10.08 1.01
N GLU A 66 -20.26 9.72 1.96
CA GLU A 66 -21.47 10.46 2.31
C GLU A 66 -21.42 10.93 3.76
N ILE A 67 -21.47 12.25 3.98
CA ILE A 67 -21.47 12.82 5.33
C ILE A 67 -22.91 13.03 5.77
N ARG A 68 -23.37 12.21 6.73
CA ARG A 68 -24.71 12.25 7.30
C ARG A 68 -24.65 12.61 8.79
N ARG A 69 -25.42 13.62 9.21
CA ARG A 69 -25.57 14.01 10.61
C ARG A 69 -27.03 14.10 10.96
N ASN A 70 -27.44 13.48 12.07
CA ASN A 70 -28.84 13.43 12.52
C ASN A 70 -29.80 12.94 11.42
N GLY A 71 -29.39 11.95 10.62
CA GLY A 71 -30.19 11.40 9.52
C GLY A 71 -30.27 12.27 8.26
N LYS A 72 -29.68 13.47 8.25
CA LYS A 72 -29.63 14.36 7.08
C LYS A 72 -28.31 14.22 6.35
N LEU A 73 -28.37 13.98 5.04
CA LEU A 73 -27.21 14.06 4.14
C LEU A 73 -26.81 15.53 3.96
N LEU A 74 -25.57 15.86 4.34
CA LEU A 74 -25.04 17.22 4.22
C LEU A 74 -24.37 17.41 2.86
N PHE A 75 -23.40 16.54 2.54
CA PHE A 75 -22.69 16.53 1.27
C PHE A 75 -22.07 15.15 1.03
N SER A 76 -21.66 14.91 -0.21
CA SER A 76 -20.97 13.69 -0.62
C SER A 76 -19.86 14.02 -1.60
N PHE A 77 -18.79 13.23 -1.60
CA PHE A 77 -17.67 13.38 -2.53
C PHE A 77 -17.06 12.02 -2.84
N PHE A 78 -16.24 11.95 -3.88
CA PHE A 78 -15.53 10.72 -4.26
C PHE A 78 -14.08 10.79 -3.80
N VAL A 79 -13.57 9.65 -3.34
CA VAL A 79 -12.15 9.44 -3.04
C VAL A 79 -11.59 8.37 -3.95
N ARG A 80 -10.35 8.56 -4.41
CA ARG A 80 -9.57 7.61 -5.20
C ARG A 80 -8.41 7.03 -4.37
N PRO A 81 -7.86 5.88 -4.77
CA PRO A 81 -6.59 5.40 -4.25
C PRO A 81 -5.45 6.41 -4.46
N LEU A 82 -4.50 6.40 -3.53
CA LEU A 82 -3.29 7.21 -3.54
C LEU A 82 -2.05 6.37 -3.83
N THR A 83 -1.09 6.94 -4.57
CA THR A 83 0.27 6.38 -4.66
C THR A 83 1.06 6.64 -3.38
N GLU A 84 2.03 5.78 -3.08
CA GLU A 84 3.01 5.99 -2.00
C GLU A 84 3.68 7.37 -2.08
N GLU A 85 4.02 7.85 -3.27
CA GLU A 85 4.60 9.18 -3.46
C GLU A 85 3.67 10.32 -3.00
N GLU A 86 2.36 10.20 -3.27
CA GLU A 86 1.36 11.17 -2.85
C GLU A 86 1.20 11.17 -1.33
N ILE A 87 1.17 9.99 -0.72
CA ILE A 87 1.11 9.81 0.74
C ILE A 87 2.34 10.41 1.39
N GLN A 88 3.53 10.13 0.85
CA GLN A 88 4.78 10.70 1.33
C GLN A 88 4.82 12.22 1.13
N GLY A 89 4.25 12.74 0.04
CA GLY A 89 4.05 14.17 -0.18
C GLY A 89 3.16 14.81 0.89
N CYS A 90 2.08 14.13 1.30
CA CYS A 90 1.22 14.55 2.40
C CYS A 90 1.97 14.56 3.73
N ARG A 91 2.77 13.51 4.00
CA ARG A 91 3.61 13.43 5.22
C ARG A 91 4.60 14.57 5.30
N LYS A 92 5.27 14.91 4.20
CA LYS A 92 6.22 16.04 4.14
C LYS A 92 5.52 17.37 4.45
N LYS A 93 4.32 17.60 3.91
CA LYS A 93 3.52 18.82 4.19
C LYS A 93 3.05 18.90 5.65
N ALA A 94 2.74 17.76 6.25
CA ALA A 94 2.33 17.66 7.65
C ALA A 94 3.51 17.71 8.64
N THR A 95 4.76 17.60 8.16
CA THR A 95 5.95 17.56 9.01
C THR A 95 6.56 18.94 9.16
N LYS A 96 6.68 19.40 10.39
CA LYS A 96 7.39 20.62 10.72
C LYS A 96 8.89 20.41 10.52
N ARG A 97 9.51 21.30 9.76
CA ARG A 97 10.96 21.29 9.50
C ARG A 97 11.62 22.50 10.15
N ARG A 98 12.84 22.31 10.65
CA ARG A 98 13.69 23.39 11.22
C ARG A 98 15.12 23.27 10.70
N PRO A 99 15.91 24.36 10.71
CA PRO A 99 17.33 24.28 10.41
C PRO A 99 18.07 23.37 11.40
N ASP A 100 19.08 22.65 10.91
CA ASP A 100 19.92 21.82 11.76
C ASP A 100 20.63 22.68 12.83
N PRO A 101 20.56 22.31 14.13
CA PRO A 101 21.29 23.00 15.21
C PRO A 101 22.79 23.11 15.01
N ARG A 102 23.41 22.20 14.24
CA ARG A 102 24.86 22.14 13.96
C ARG A 102 25.31 23.16 12.92
N GLY A 103 24.38 23.79 12.19
CA GLY A 103 24.67 24.84 11.22
C GLY A 103 23.89 24.72 9.91
N LYS A 104 23.73 25.85 9.22
CA LYS A 104 22.93 25.95 7.98
C LYS A 104 23.42 25.05 6.85
N GLN A 105 24.70 24.64 6.84
CA GLN A 105 25.27 23.75 5.83
C GLN A 105 24.66 22.35 5.82
N PHE A 106 24.04 21.92 6.93
CA PHE A 106 23.41 20.60 7.04
C PHE A 106 21.93 20.60 6.62
N GLY A 107 21.39 21.77 6.22
CA GLY A 107 20.04 21.89 5.71
C GLY A 107 18.94 21.88 6.79
N MET A 108 17.78 21.34 6.42
CA MET A 108 16.58 21.30 7.25
C MET A 108 16.33 19.88 7.77
N ILE A 109 16.07 19.76 9.06
CA ILE A 109 15.71 18.51 9.73
C ILE A 109 14.21 18.48 10.01
N ASP A 110 13.66 17.27 9.94
CA ASP A 110 12.27 16.99 10.30
C ASP A 110 12.17 16.89 11.83
N VAL A 111 11.14 17.52 12.40
CA VAL A 111 10.98 17.67 13.86
C VAL A 111 9.84 16.82 14.37
N GLU A 112 8.65 17.11 13.87
CA GLU A 112 7.41 16.54 14.35
C GLU A 112 6.44 16.49 13.18
N THR A 113 5.77 15.35 13.03
CA THR A 113 4.71 15.16 12.04
C THR A 113 3.36 15.30 12.72
N ASP A 114 2.58 16.28 12.26
CA ASP A 114 1.20 16.47 12.70
C ASP A 114 0.30 15.43 12.02
N VAL A 115 -0.05 14.38 12.77
CA VAL A 115 -0.89 13.27 12.27
C VAL A 115 -2.32 13.73 11.92
N ILE A 116 -2.81 14.77 12.58
CA ILE A 116 -4.16 15.32 12.35
C ILE A 116 -4.18 16.02 10.99
N LYS A 117 -3.19 16.88 10.72
CA LYS A 117 -3.02 17.52 9.41
C LYS A 117 -2.69 16.52 8.32
N LEU A 118 -1.91 15.48 8.61
CA LEU A 118 -1.61 14.41 7.66
C LEU A 118 -2.89 13.78 7.13
N ARG A 119 -3.83 13.42 8.00
CA ARG A 119 -5.14 12.86 7.59
C ARG A 119 -5.90 13.83 6.68
N SER A 120 -5.93 15.11 7.01
CA SER A 120 -6.59 16.12 6.17
C SER A 120 -5.92 16.31 4.81
N TYR A 121 -4.59 16.29 4.75
CA TYR A 121 -3.87 16.28 3.47
C TYR A 121 -4.18 15.04 2.63
N LYS A 122 -4.28 13.85 3.25
CA LYS A 122 -4.67 12.61 2.56
C LYS A 122 -6.06 12.74 1.95
N ILE A 123 -7.03 13.24 2.71
CA ILE A 123 -8.41 13.46 2.22
C ILE A 123 -8.41 14.40 1.01
N ILE A 124 -7.69 15.53 1.09
CA ILE A 124 -7.61 16.49 -0.03
C ILE A 124 -6.97 15.86 -1.26
N ALA A 125 -5.87 15.10 -1.09
CA ALA A 125 -5.17 14.46 -2.19
C ALA A 125 -6.00 13.35 -2.86
N ALA A 126 -6.78 12.61 -2.06
CA ALA A 126 -7.62 11.52 -2.52
C ALA A 126 -8.94 12.01 -3.13
N THR A 127 -9.39 13.22 -2.82
CA THR A 127 -10.68 13.73 -3.31
C THR A 127 -10.63 13.94 -4.83
N VAL A 128 -11.61 13.39 -5.54
CA VAL A 128 -11.77 13.53 -6.99
C VAL A 128 -12.78 14.63 -7.30
N ASP A 129 -12.42 15.57 -8.17
CA ASP A 129 -13.34 16.58 -8.69
C ASP A 129 -14.10 16.03 -9.92
N LYS A 130 -15.36 15.63 -9.73
CA LYS A 130 -16.25 15.19 -10.83
C LYS A 130 -17.06 16.35 -11.43
N GLY A 131 -16.43 17.52 -11.59
CA GLY A 131 -17.08 18.70 -12.20
C GLY A 131 -17.99 19.49 -11.26
N GLN A 132 -17.93 19.23 -9.95
CA GLN A 132 -18.59 20.05 -8.92
C GLN A 132 -17.69 21.20 -8.44
N GLY A 133 -16.47 21.28 -8.97
CA GLY A 133 -15.42 22.18 -8.51
C GLY A 133 -14.68 21.56 -7.33
N ILE A 134 -13.45 22.03 -7.09
CA ILE A 134 -12.61 21.50 -6.03
C ILE A 134 -13.23 21.85 -4.67
N LEU A 135 -13.94 20.88 -4.08
CA LEU A 135 -14.76 21.00 -2.86
C LEU A 135 -14.08 21.82 -1.76
N TRP A 136 -12.83 21.49 -1.47
CA TRP A 136 -12.03 22.09 -0.40
C TRP A 136 -11.41 23.46 -0.77
N LYS A 137 -11.31 23.78 -2.06
CA LYS A 137 -10.72 25.05 -2.55
C LYS A 137 -11.76 26.14 -2.81
N ASN A 138 -13.03 25.89 -2.51
CA ASN A 138 -14.08 26.84 -2.80
C ASN A 138 -13.89 28.14 -1.99
N LYS A 139 -13.60 29.25 -2.68
CA LYS A 139 -13.35 30.55 -2.05
C LYS A 139 -14.53 31.04 -1.20
N LYS A 140 -15.77 30.83 -1.67
CA LYS A 140 -16.97 31.22 -0.90
C LYS A 140 -17.11 30.43 0.41
N LEU A 141 -16.66 29.17 0.41
CA LEU A 141 -16.66 28.34 1.61
C LEU A 141 -15.60 28.84 2.60
N LYS A 142 -14.40 29.10 2.10
CA LYS A 142 -13.29 29.66 2.89
C LYS A 142 -13.63 30.99 3.55
N ASP A 143 -14.22 31.92 2.78
CA ASP A 143 -14.64 33.23 3.28
C ASP A 143 -15.70 33.08 4.39
N LYS A 144 -16.65 32.14 4.24
CA LYS A 144 -17.69 31.87 5.26
C LYS A 144 -17.16 31.19 6.52
N LEU A 145 -16.17 30.32 6.37
CA LEU A 145 -15.52 29.62 7.50
C LEU A 145 -14.40 30.46 8.14
N ASN A 146 -14.04 31.60 7.54
CA ASN A 146 -12.91 32.44 7.94
C ASN A 146 -11.58 31.67 7.98
N VAL A 147 -11.32 30.87 6.94
CA VAL A 147 -10.09 30.07 6.78
C VAL A 147 -9.37 30.40 5.48
N ILE A 148 -8.05 30.24 5.46
CA ILE A 148 -7.22 30.56 4.29
C ILE A 148 -6.86 29.28 3.53
N ASP A 149 -6.40 28.26 4.24
CA ASP A 149 -5.89 27.03 3.64
C ASP A 149 -7.00 26.00 3.37
N ASP A 150 -6.78 25.15 2.37
CA ASP A 150 -7.70 24.06 2.01
C ASP A 150 -7.83 23.05 3.16
N VAL A 151 -6.75 22.84 3.90
CA VAL A 151 -6.66 21.91 5.04
C VAL A 151 -7.57 22.37 6.16
N ASP A 152 -7.58 23.67 6.44
CA ASP A 152 -8.40 24.26 7.49
C ASP A 152 -9.89 24.13 7.18
N VAL A 153 -10.28 24.09 5.90
CA VAL A 153 -11.66 23.77 5.51
C VAL A 153 -12.02 22.36 5.97
N VAL A 154 -11.15 21.36 5.71
CA VAL A 154 -11.39 19.97 6.11
C VAL A 154 -11.49 19.85 7.64
N GLU A 155 -10.58 20.50 8.37
CA GLU A 155 -10.57 20.53 9.83
C GLU A 155 -11.84 21.19 10.41
N ALA A 156 -12.37 22.22 9.74
CA ALA A 156 -13.57 22.92 10.20
C ALA A 156 -14.86 22.16 9.91
N VAL A 157 -14.93 21.41 8.80
CA VAL A 157 -16.19 20.80 8.33
C VAL A 157 -16.38 19.35 8.72
N LEU A 158 -15.31 18.57 8.93
CA LEU A 158 -15.39 17.14 9.30
C LEU A 158 -15.19 16.93 10.80
N MET A 159 -15.99 16.06 11.40
CA MET A 159 -15.78 15.61 12.77
C MET A 159 -14.57 14.66 12.86
N GLY A 160 -13.97 14.56 14.04
CA GLY A 160 -12.78 13.70 14.26
C GLY A 160 -12.99 12.24 13.82
N GLY A 161 -14.14 11.64 14.18
CA GLY A 161 -14.47 10.26 13.78
C GLY A 161 -14.80 10.13 12.29
N GLU A 162 -15.41 11.13 11.67
CA GLU A 162 -15.64 11.14 10.21
C GLU A 162 -14.29 11.15 9.47
N LYS A 163 -13.33 11.97 9.93
CA LYS A 163 -12.00 12.07 9.35
C LYS A 163 -11.19 10.78 9.49
N ASP A 164 -11.28 10.13 10.65
CA ASP A 164 -10.62 8.84 10.92
C ASP A 164 -11.13 7.78 9.93
N TRP A 165 -12.45 7.60 9.88
CA TRP A 165 -13.10 6.66 8.95
C TRP A 165 -12.76 6.92 7.48
N ILE A 166 -12.78 8.19 7.03
CA ILE A 166 -12.42 8.51 5.64
C ILE A 166 -10.94 8.17 5.36
N SER A 167 -10.05 8.39 6.33
CA SER A 167 -8.64 8.00 6.18
C SER A 167 -8.50 6.49 6.01
N ASP A 168 -9.25 5.70 6.78
CA ASP A 168 -9.23 4.23 6.69
C ASP A 168 -9.74 3.74 5.34
N VAL A 169 -10.84 4.32 4.85
CA VAL A 169 -11.37 4.01 3.51
C VAL A 169 -10.33 4.33 2.42
N ILE A 170 -9.59 5.44 2.55
CA ILE A 170 -8.52 5.79 1.60
C ILE A 170 -7.37 4.77 1.66
N ASP A 171 -7.02 4.29 2.86
CA ASP A 171 -5.95 3.31 3.03
C ASP A 171 -6.36 1.94 2.45
N GLU A 172 -7.59 1.50 2.71
CA GLU A 172 -8.17 0.27 2.16
C GLU A 172 -8.13 0.26 0.62
N ILE A 173 -8.67 1.30 -0.03
CA ILE A 173 -8.67 1.37 -1.50
C ILE A 173 -7.28 1.55 -2.09
N SER A 174 -6.33 2.08 -1.32
CA SER A 174 -4.93 2.20 -1.73
C SER A 174 -4.13 0.90 -1.54
N GLY A 175 -4.79 -0.17 -1.08
CA GLY A 175 -4.19 -1.51 -0.93
C GLY A 175 -3.52 -1.76 0.42
N TYR A 176 -3.67 -0.87 1.40
CA TYR A 176 -3.27 -1.18 2.78
C TYR A 176 -4.31 -2.11 3.42
N GLY A 177 -3.85 -3.08 4.21
CA GLY A 177 -4.74 -4.07 4.85
C GLY A 177 -5.12 -5.27 3.98
N MET A 178 -4.66 -5.33 2.72
CA MET A 178 -4.92 -6.46 1.80
C MET A 178 -4.33 -7.81 2.25
N ASN A 179 -3.52 -7.83 3.31
CA ASN A 179 -2.89 -9.04 3.86
C ASN A 179 -3.81 -9.88 4.77
N GLU A 180 -5.07 -9.50 4.98
CA GLU A 180 -6.00 -10.26 5.83
C GLU A 180 -6.85 -11.30 5.06
N LEU A 181 -6.63 -11.47 3.75
CA LEU A 181 -7.54 -12.25 2.88
C LEU A 181 -6.94 -13.47 2.17
N SER A 182 -5.99 -14.22 2.76
CA SER A 182 -5.48 -15.44 2.09
C SER A 182 -5.08 -16.66 2.94
N LEU A 183 -5.44 -16.72 4.23
CA LEU A 183 -5.28 -17.97 5.01
C LEU A 183 -6.59 -18.74 5.21
N GLU A 184 -7.76 -18.11 5.12
CA GLU A 184 -9.04 -18.79 5.30
C GLU A 184 -9.63 -19.36 3.99
N ASP A 185 -9.22 -18.85 2.83
CA ASP A 185 -9.63 -19.36 1.51
C ASP A 185 -8.76 -20.53 1.00
N THR A 186 -7.61 -20.80 1.64
CA THR A 186 -6.74 -21.94 1.30
C THR A 186 -7.11 -23.24 2.03
N ALA A 187 -8.08 -23.20 2.97
CA ALA A 187 -8.54 -24.37 3.72
C ALA A 187 -9.77 -25.07 3.13
N LYS A 188 -10.25 -24.63 1.95
CA LYS A 188 -11.40 -25.20 1.27
C LYS A 188 -11.10 -25.49 -0.21
N ASN A 189 -10.14 -26.37 -0.46
CA ASN A 189 -10.06 -27.12 -1.71
C ASN A 189 -9.43 -28.49 -1.47
#